data_AF-V4NSM2-F1
#
_entry.id   AF-V4NSM2-F1
#
_cell.length_a   1.000
_cell.length_b   1.000
_cell.length_c   1.000
_cell.angle_alpha   90.00
_cell.angle_beta   90.00
_cell.angle_gamma   90.00
#
_symmetry.space_group_name_H-M   'P 1'
#
loop_
_entity.id
_entity.type
_entity.pdbx_description
1 polymer ?
#
loop_
_entity_poly.entity_id
_entity_poly.type
_entity_poly.pdbx_seq_one_letter_code
_entity_poly.pdbx_strand_id
1 'polypeptide(L)'
;MIRVLLIEKTLDENDVDPSQNRLLIPFKILKRHDFLTSDEMKILGDDSINNEGRMGVGAFLVDQRTSQWNVVLKKCVLKYLKNLILKYYTFYFAET
;
A
#
# COMPACT_ATOMS: atom_id res chain seq x y z
N MET A 1 18.72 13.69 -5.43
CA MET A 1 17.46 12.98 -5.17
C MET A 1 16.79 13.62 -3.97
N ILE A 2 15.64 14.27 -4.16
CA ILE A 2 14.89 14.89 -3.04
C ILE A 2 14.09 13.79 -2.36
N ARG A 3 14.30 13.58 -1.06
CA ARG A 3 13.48 12.67 -0.25
C ARG A 3 12.27 13.44 0.26
N VAL A 4 11.07 12.93 -0.01
CA VAL A 4 9.81 13.52 0.43
C VAL A 4 9.13 12.54 1.37
N LEU A 5 8.67 13.03 2.53
CA LEU A 5 7.89 12.22 3.45
C LEU A 5 6.48 12.01 2.89
N LEU A 6 6.17 10.77 2.51
CA LEU A 6 4.86 10.38 1.99
C LEU A 6 3.86 10.08 3.12
N ILE A 7 4.33 9.39 4.17
CA ILE A 7 3.51 8.91 5.28
C ILE A 7 4.38 8.68 6.51
N GLU A 8 3.76 8.81 7.69
CA GLU A 8 4.29 8.35 8.96
C GLU A 8 3.16 7.62 9.69
N LYS A 9 3.40 6.37 10.12
CA LYS A 9 2.45 5.59 10.93
C LYS A 9 3.21 4.77 11.96
N THR A 10 2.56 4.52 13.09
CA THR A 10 2.96 3.44 14.01
C THR A 10 2.51 2.11 13.40
N LEU A 11 3.38 1.09 13.43
CA LEU A 11 3.02 -0.26 13.00
C LEU A 11 2.00 -0.88 13.96
N ASP A 12 1.03 -1.59 13.42
CA ASP A 12 0.05 -2.35 14.20
C ASP A 12 0.23 -3.87 14.04
N GLU A 13 -0.52 -4.65 14.81
CA GLU A 13 -0.43 -6.12 14.82
C GLU A 13 -0.60 -6.74 13.42
N ASN A 14 -1.38 -6.13 12.53
CA ASN A 14 -1.57 -6.64 11.17
C ASN A 14 -0.38 -6.39 10.25
N ASP A 15 0.43 -5.36 10.55
CA ASP A 15 1.63 -5.04 9.76
C ASP A 15 2.80 -5.97 10.09
N VAL A 16 2.81 -6.51 11.31
CA VAL A 16 3.89 -7.37 11.81
C VAL A 16 3.53 -8.85 11.83
N ASP A 17 2.28 -9.21 11.54
CA ASP A 17 1.82 -10.59 11.41
C ASP A 17 2.43 -11.25 10.15
N PRO A 18 3.33 -12.23 10.31
CA PRO A 18 3.97 -12.89 9.17
C PRO A 18 2.97 -13.65 8.28
N SER A 19 1.81 -14.05 8.83
CA SER A 19 0.77 -14.74 8.06
C SER A 19 0.10 -13.84 7.02
N GLN A 20 0.12 -12.52 7.24
CA GLN A 20 -0.46 -11.54 6.32
C GLN A 20 0.55 -11.03 5.31
N ASN A 21 1.85 -11.05 5.67
CA ASN A 21 2.98 -10.64 4.83
C ASN A 21 2.74 -9.30 4.09
N ARG A 22 2.19 -8.32 4.81
CA ARG A 22 1.77 -7.05 4.21
C ARG A 22 1.94 -5.87 5.15
N LEU A 23 2.14 -4.69 4.56
CA LEU A 23 2.10 -3.40 5.25
C LEU A 23 0.87 -2.62 4.79
N LEU A 24 0.00 -2.22 5.73
CA LEU A 24 -1.21 -1.44 5.46
C LEU A 24 -0.96 0.07 5.60
N ILE A 25 -1.29 0.81 4.56
CA ILE A 25 -1.10 2.26 4.48
C ILE A 25 -2.46 2.93 4.31
N PRO A 26 -3.05 3.51 5.37
CA PRO A 26 -4.34 4.18 5.25
C PRO A 26 -4.26 5.41 4.35
N PHE A 27 -5.17 5.53 3.38
CA PHE A 27 -5.20 6.68 2.47
C PHE A 27 -5.35 8.00 3.23
N LYS A 28 -6.13 8.01 4.31
CA LYS A 28 -6.45 9.21 5.09
C LYS A 28 -5.22 9.89 5.71
N ILE A 29 -4.12 9.16 5.92
CA ILE A 29 -2.91 9.68 6.56
C ILE A 29 -1.77 9.97 5.57
N LEU A 30 -2.01 9.76 4.27
CA LEU A 30 -1.05 10.13 3.24
C LEU A 30 -0.90 11.67 3.22
N LYS A 31 0.34 12.14 3.36
CA LYS A 31 0.65 13.58 3.28
C LYS A 31 0.65 14.06 1.84
N ARG A 32 0.83 13.15 0.89
CA ARG A 32 0.88 13.41 -0.55
C ARG A 32 0.21 12.29 -1.35
N HIS A 33 -0.36 12.66 -2.49
CA HIS A 33 -1.11 11.74 -3.35
C HIS A 33 -0.52 11.64 -4.76
N ASP A 34 0.55 12.40 -5.04
CA ASP A 34 1.20 12.54 -6.35
C ASP A 34 2.42 11.62 -6.54
N PHE A 35 2.51 10.55 -5.74
CA PHE A 35 3.64 9.61 -5.78
C PHE A 35 3.47 8.49 -6.82
N LEU A 36 2.31 8.43 -7.48
CA LEU A 36 1.99 7.47 -8.54
C LEU A 36 1.96 8.19 -9.88
N THR A 37 2.48 7.54 -10.91
CA THR A 37 2.28 7.92 -12.30
C THR A 37 0.83 7.69 -12.72
N SER A 38 0.41 8.33 -13.82
CA SER A 38 -0.95 8.16 -14.35
C SER A 38 -1.28 6.71 -14.71
N ASP A 39 -0.29 5.91 -15.14
CA ASP A 39 -0.52 4.51 -15.48
C ASP A 39 -0.60 3.62 -14.23
N GLU A 40 0.23 3.87 -13.22
CA GLU A 40 0.11 3.20 -11.91
C GLU A 40 -1.23 3.51 -11.24
N MET A 41 -1.70 4.75 -11.33
CA MET A 41 -3.05 5.11 -10.86
C MET A 41 -4.14 4.31 -11.57
N LYS A 42 -4.04 4.11 -12.89
CA LYS A 42 -5.02 3.29 -13.64
C LYS A 42 -4.94 1.82 -13.24
N ILE A 43 -3.75 1.28 -13.01
CA ILE A 43 -3.54 -0.12 -12.59
C ILE A 43 -4.13 -0.36 -11.19
N LEU A 44 -3.90 0.57 -10.26
CA LEU A 44 -4.45 0.50 -8.91
C LEU A 44 -5.95 0.80 -8.87
N GLY A 45 -6.44 1.51 -9.88
CA GLY A 45 -7.80 1.47 -10.39
C GLY A 45 -8.91 2.08 -9.53
N ASP A 46 -10.03 2.22 -10.22
CA ASP A 46 -11.28 2.90 -9.86
C ASP A 46 -11.98 2.27 -8.64
N ASP A 47 -12.93 3.00 -8.04
CA ASP A 47 -13.65 2.60 -6.84
C ASP A 47 -14.58 1.37 -7.03
N SER A 48 -14.66 0.83 -8.25
CA SER A 48 -15.38 -0.39 -8.61
C SER A 48 -14.56 -1.69 -8.44
N ILE A 49 -13.24 -1.60 -8.22
CA ILE A 49 -12.37 -2.77 -8.02
C ILE A 49 -12.52 -3.28 -6.58
N ASN A 50 -13.00 -4.51 -6.44
CA ASN A 50 -13.01 -5.26 -5.18
C ASN A 50 -11.59 -5.79 -4.86
N ASN A 51 -11.36 -6.23 -3.61
CA ASN A 51 -10.05 -6.81 -3.20
C ASN A 51 -9.69 -8.12 -3.95
N GLU A 52 -10.52 -8.58 -4.88
CA GLU A 52 -10.28 -9.75 -5.73
C GLU A 52 -9.42 -9.39 -6.96
N GLY A 53 -9.19 -8.10 -7.20
CA GLY A 53 -8.26 -7.61 -8.21
C GLY A 53 -6.85 -8.18 -8.01
N ARG A 54 -6.43 -9.06 -8.91
CA ARG A 54 -5.09 -9.67 -8.89
C ARG A 54 -3.97 -8.70 -9.28
N MET A 55 -4.31 -7.56 -9.89
CA MET A 55 -3.35 -6.60 -10.42
C MET A 55 -2.79 -5.68 -9.33
N GLY A 56 -1.50 -5.37 -9.44
CA GLY A 56 -0.78 -4.46 -8.56
C GLY A 56 0.42 -3.88 -9.29
N VAL A 57 1.00 -2.83 -8.72
CA VAL A 57 2.20 -2.17 -9.25
C VAL A 57 3.41 -2.75 -8.53
N GLY A 58 4.37 -3.26 -9.30
CA GLY A 58 5.65 -3.69 -8.75
C GLY A 58 6.42 -2.48 -8.21
N ALA A 59 6.97 -2.58 -7.02
CA ALA A 59 7.71 -1.51 -6.36
C ALA A 59 8.85 -2.06 -5.51
N PHE A 60 9.70 -1.15 -5.02
CA PHE A 60 10.79 -1.48 -4.11
C PHE A 60 10.61 -0.71 -2.80
N LEU A 61 10.66 -1.41 -1.68
CA LEU A 61 10.87 -0.78 -0.38
C LEU A 61 12.37 -0.72 -0.15
N VAL A 62 12.92 0.47 0.03
CA VAL A 62 14.36 0.68 0.25
C VAL A 62 14.54 1.30 1.63
N ASP A 63 15.31 0.65 2.51
CA ASP A 63 15.70 1.27 3.77
C ASP A 63 16.73 2.40 3.54
N GLN A 64 16.97 3.24 4.55
CA GLN A 64 17.89 4.38 4.39
C GLN A 64 19.37 3.99 4.32
N ARG A 65 19.73 2.75 4.68
CA ARG A 65 21.09 2.26 4.84
C ARG A 65 21.51 1.32 3.70
N THR A 66 20.89 0.16 3.54
CA THR A 66 21.41 -0.92 2.68
C THR A 66 20.40 -1.88 2.07
N SER A 67 19.22 -2.09 2.66
CA SER A 67 18.34 -3.18 2.22
C SER A 67 17.26 -2.69 1.27
N GLN A 68 16.91 -3.58 0.34
CA GLN A 68 15.83 -3.40 -0.61
C GLN A 68 14.97 -4.66 -0.64
N TRP A 69 13.66 -4.47 -0.61
CA TRP A 69 12.68 -5.55 -0.72
C TRP A 69 11.79 -5.33 -1.94
N ASN A 70 11.58 -6.39 -2.71
CA ASN A 70 10.60 -6.41 -3.77
C ASN A 70 9.21 -6.47 -3.16
N VAL A 71 8.37 -5.50 -3.51
CA VAL A 71 7.01 -5.42 -3.01
C VAL A 71 6.03 -5.22 -4.16
N VAL A 72 4.78 -5.61 -3.94
CA VAL A 72 3.68 -5.30 -4.84
C VAL A 72 2.75 -4.34 -4.11
N LEU A 73 2.59 -3.14 -4.67
CA LEU A 73 1.62 -2.16 -4.22
C LEU A 73 0.24 -2.51 -4.78
N LYS A 74 -0.75 -2.59 -3.91
CA LYS A 74 -2.17 -2.79 -4.26
C LYS A 74 -3.05 -1.77 -3.55
N LYS A 75 -4.22 -1.48 -4.13
CA LYS A 75 -5.31 -0.78 -3.45
C LYS A 75 -6.19 -1.83 -2.75
N CYS A 76 -6.53 -1.58 -1.50
CA CYS A 76 -7.38 -2.44 -0.68
C CYS A 76 -8.52 -1.62 -0.06
N VAL A 77 -9.72 -2.17 -0.09
CA VAL A 77 -10.93 -1.58 0.49
C VAL A 77 -11.44 -2.51 1.59
N LEU A 78 -11.35 -2.05 2.84
CA LEU A 78 -11.91 -2.75 3.99
C LEU A 78 -13.30 -2.18 4.31
N LYS A 79 -14.30 -3.06 4.41
CA LYS A 79 -15.65 -2.69 4.85
C LYS A 79 -15.77 -2.98 6.35
N TYR A 80 -15.99 -1.96 7.16
CA TYR A 80 -16.10 -2.07 8.61
C TYR A 80 -17.48 -1.58 9.06
N LEU A 81 -18.25 -2.42 9.76
CA LEU A 81 -19.66 -2.16 10.07
C LEU A 81 -20.46 -1.77 8.79
N LYS A 82 -21.79 -1.65 8.86
CA LYS A 82 -22.60 -1.56 7.62
C LYS A 82 -22.30 -0.34 6.72
N ASN A 83 -21.60 0.69 7.21
CA ASN A 83 -21.44 1.98 6.51
C ASN A 83 -20.01 2.55 6.45
N LEU A 84 -18.99 1.97 7.10
CA LEU A 84 -17.62 2.55 7.05
C LEU A 84 -16.77 1.81 6.01
N ILE A 85 -16.33 2.55 5.00
CA ILE A 85 -15.42 2.06 3.97
C ILE A 85 -14.05 2.70 4.22
N LEU A 86 -13.05 1.86 4.45
CA LEU A 86 -11.67 2.29 4.67
C LEU A 86 -10.82 1.90 3.45
N LYS A 87 -10.14 2.88 2.87
CA LYS A 87 -9.26 2.70 1.72
C LYS A 87 -7.79 2.68 2.18
N TYR A 88 -7.07 1.66 1.71
CA TYR A 88 -5.67 1.42 2.04
C TYR A 88 -4.86 1.18 0.78
N TYR A 89 -3.61 1.62 0.80
CA TYR A 89 -2.57 0.98 0.00
C TYR A 89 -2.00 -0.17 0.81
N THR A 90 -1.63 -1.23 0.12
CA THR A 90 -1.08 -2.43 0.73
C THR A 90 0.17 -2.83 -0.03
N PHE A 91 1.29 -2.88 0.68
CA PHE A 91 2.52 -3.46 0.15
C PHE A 91 2.58 -4.92 0.57
N TYR A 92 2.55 -5.82 -0.39
CA TYR A 92 2.81 -7.24 -0.17
C TYR A 92 4.28 -7.50 -0.45
N PHE A 93 4.99 -8.12 0.47
CA PHE A 93 6.37 -8.53 0.21
C PHE A 93 6.35 -9.76 -0.69
N ALA A 94 7.14 -9.73 -1.77
CA ALA A 94 7.35 -10.95 -2.54
C ALA A 94 8.00 -11.99 -1.63
N GLU A 95 7.55 -13.25 -1.69
CA GLU A 95 8.23 -14.34 -1.00
C GLU A 95 9.70 -14.37 -1.45
N THR A 96 10.61 -14.29 -0.48
CA THR A 96 12.06 -14.42 -0.67
C THR A 96 12.49 -15.87 -0.75
#